data_AF-A0A0R3QWH2-F1
#
_entry.id   AF-A0A0R3QWH2-F1
#
_cell.length_a   1.000
_cell.length_b   1.000
_cell.length_c   1.000
_cell.angle_alpha   90.00
_cell.angle_beta   90.00
_cell.angle_gamma   90.00
#
_symmetry.space_group_name_H-M   'P 1'
#
loop_
_entity.id
_entity.type
_entity.pdbx_description
1 polymer ?
#
loop_
_entity_poly.entity_id
_entity_poly.type
_entity_poly.pdbx_seq_one_letter_code
_entity_poly.pdbx_strand_id
1 'polypeptide(L)'
;MPYDSEIDQIGRLLNDCKNTFRQPLCARFRALFILRNIGCDRSVEWIGRCFDDSSALLKHELAYCLGQTQNEAAIPILESILQDENEEIIVRHEAGEALGAIGSCSSTAILEKYINDKAQSIAETCRLALRRIMWLQENKCDRKENEKESPYNSIGMKSFLKLHLR
;
A
#
# COMPACT_ATOMS: atom_id res chain seq x y z
N MET A 1 10.68 3.26 -17.20
CA MET A 1 9.53 3.94 -17.84
C MET A 1 9.92 5.38 -18.18
N PRO A 2 9.23 6.09 -19.09
CA PRO A 2 9.57 7.47 -19.48
C PRO A 2 9.63 8.48 -18.30
N TYR A 3 9.07 8.12 -17.13
CA TYR A 3 9.01 8.97 -15.94
C TYR A 3 9.98 8.58 -14.81
N ASP A 4 10.84 7.58 -15.01
CA ASP A 4 11.73 7.08 -13.94
C ASP A 4 12.67 8.16 -13.40
N SER A 5 13.15 9.05 -14.27
CA SER A 5 14.02 10.17 -13.87
C SER A 5 13.30 11.17 -12.97
N GLU A 6 12.02 11.44 -13.21
CA GLU A 6 11.22 12.35 -12.39
C GLU A 6 10.91 11.72 -11.03
N ILE A 7 10.50 10.45 -11.02
CA ILE A 7 10.30 9.66 -9.79
C ILE A 7 11.57 9.66 -8.94
N ASP A 8 12.74 9.49 -9.56
CA ASP A 8 14.02 9.52 -8.85
C ASP A 8 14.34 10.89 -8.25
N GLN A 9 13.98 11.98 -8.92
CA GLN A 9 14.17 13.33 -8.36
C GLN A 9 13.28 13.56 -7.14
N ILE A 10 12.02 13.13 -7.22
CA ILE A 10 11.06 13.24 -6.11
C ILE A 10 11.48 12.31 -4.95
N GLY A 11 11.94 11.09 -5.26
CA GLY A 11 12.47 10.15 -4.28
C GLY A 11 13.70 10.68 -3.54
N ARG A 12 14.64 11.31 -4.26
CA ARG A 12 15.78 12.01 -3.64
C ARG A 12 15.32 13.16 -2.74
N LEU A 13 14.31 13.93 -3.15
CA LEU A 13 13.73 15.00 -2.34
C LEU A 13 13.10 14.46 -1.05
N LEU A 14 12.38 13.34 -1.11
CA LEU A 14 11.83 12.69 0.09
C LEU A 14 12.93 12.26 1.07
N ASN A 15 14.06 11.76 0.56
CA ASN A 15 15.16 11.21 1.35
C ASN A 15 16.25 12.23 1.71
N ASP A 16 16.12 13.51 1.34
CA ASP A 16 17.09 14.57 1.68
C ASP A 16 16.91 15.04 3.14
N CYS A 17 17.43 14.24 4.07
CA CYS A 17 17.38 14.52 5.52
C CYS A 17 18.57 15.36 6.03
N LYS A 18 19.57 15.67 5.19
CA LYS A 18 20.87 16.24 5.60
C LYS A 18 21.10 17.68 5.19
N ASN A 19 20.18 18.32 4.45
CA ASN A 19 20.35 19.72 4.07
C ASN A 19 19.89 20.68 5.17
N THR A 20 20.86 21.14 5.95
CA THR A 20 20.75 21.96 7.17
C THR A 20 20.13 23.36 6.95
N PHE A 21 19.73 23.69 5.73
CA PHE A 21 19.02 24.93 5.37
C PHE A 21 17.64 24.58 4.79
N ARG A 22 16.78 23.96 5.62
CA ARG A 22 15.35 23.62 5.41
C ARG A 22 14.93 23.51 3.94
N GLN A 23 15.09 22.34 3.34
CA GLN A 23 13.93 21.81 2.63
C GLN A 23 12.89 21.52 3.72
N PRO A 24 11.80 22.30 3.82
CA PRO A 24 10.88 22.15 4.95
C PRO A 24 10.32 20.74 4.96
N LEU A 25 10.02 20.21 6.14
CA LEU A 25 9.30 18.94 6.29
C LEU A 25 8.08 18.86 5.35
N CYS A 26 7.43 20.00 5.07
CA CYS A 26 6.39 20.16 4.06
C CYS A 26 6.78 19.70 2.63
N ALA A 27 7.99 19.98 2.17
CA ALA A 27 8.47 19.57 0.85
C ALA A 27 8.65 18.05 0.77
N ARG A 28 9.13 17.42 1.85
CA ARG A 28 9.26 15.96 1.95
C ARG A 28 7.89 15.28 1.99
N PHE A 29 6.93 15.81 2.75
CA PHE A 29 5.55 15.33 2.70
C PHE A 29 4.92 15.50 1.31
N ARG A 30 5.18 16.63 0.63
CA ARG A 30 4.72 16.82 -0.75
C ARG A 30 5.32 15.76 -1.68
N ALA A 31 6.61 15.47 -1.56
CA ALA A 31 7.27 14.43 -2.34
C ALA A 31 6.65 13.04 -2.05
N LEU A 32 6.46 12.70 -0.77
CA LEU A 32 5.79 11.47 -0.34
C LEU A 32 4.42 11.31 -0.99
N PHE A 33 3.57 12.32 -0.91
CA PHE A 33 2.22 12.26 -1.48
C PHE A 33 2.21 12.17 -3.01
N ILE A 34 3.20 12.78 -3.68
CA ILE A 34 3.36 12.60 -5.13
C ILE A 34 3.75 11.15 -5.45
N LEU A 35 4.74 10.59 -4.76
CA LEU A 35 5.17 9.20 -4.95
C LEU A 35 4.05 8.21 -4.69
N ARG A 36 3.26 8.42 -3.62
CA ARG A 36 2.05 7.64 -3.34
C ARG A 36 1.07 7.68 -4.51
N ASN A 37 0.77 8.87 -5.02
CA ASN A 37 -0.18 9.01 -6.13
C ASN A 37 0.31 8.31 -7.41
N ILE A 38 1.63 8.22 -7.62
CA ILE A 38 2.21 7.47 -8.73
C ILE A 38 2.11 5.96 -8.47
N GLY A 39 2.40 5.49 -7.26
CA GLY A 39 2.09 4.14 -6.77
C GLY A 39 2.81 2.96 -7.43
N CYS A 40 3.71 3.19 -8.41
CA CYS A 40 4.48 2.12 -9.04
C CYS A 40 5.60 1.59 -8.14
N ASP A 41 6.16 0.43 -8.48
CA ASP A 41 7.19 -0.26 -7.68
C ASP A 41 8.40 0.63 -7.38
N ARG A 42 8.80 1.47 -8.34
CA ARG A 42 9.89 2.43 -8.16
C ARG A 42 9.55 3.51 -7.13
N SER A 43 8.30 3.97 -7.09
CA SER A 43 7.85 4.92 -6.06
C SER A 43 7.80 4.26 -4.68
N VAL A 44 7.32 3.02 -4.60
CA VAL A 44 7.32 2.20 -3.38
C VAL A 44 8.75 2.03 -2.86
N GLU A 45 9.71 1.73 -3.73
CA GLU A 45 11.12 1.60 -3.38
C GLU A 45 11.67 2.91 -2.78
N TRP A 46 11.36 4.06 -3.37
CA TRP A 46 11.79 5.37 -2.85
C TRP A 46 11.17 5.73 -1.50
N ILE A 47 9.90 5.40 -1.28
CA ILE A 47 9.22 5.58 0.00
C ILE A 47 9.86 4.67 1.06
N GLY A 48 10.14 3.41 0.71
CA GLY A 48 10.76 2.42 1.58
C GLY A 48 12.15 2.78 2.09
N ARG A 49 12.93 3.57 1.33
CA ARG A 49 14.26 4.03 1.75
C ARG A 49 14.23 5.09 2.85
N CYS A 50 13.07 5.71 3.12
CA CYS A 50 12.95 6.83 4.04
C CYS A 50 12.59 6.40 5.49
N PHE A 51 12.51 5.09 5.78
CA PHE A 51 12.18 4.58 7.12
C PHE A 51 13.31 4.70 8.14
N ASP A 52 14.55 5.03 7.72
CA ASP A 52 15.66 5.34 8.64
C ASP A 52 15.58 6.78 9.20
N ASP A 53 14.49 7.51 8.95
CA ASP A 53 14.32 8.88 9.45
C ASP A 53 14.04 8.93 10.95
N SER A 54 14.64 9.90 11.64
CA SER A 54 14.42 10.13 13.08
C SER A 54 13.00 10.52 13.47
N SER A 55 12.18 10.98 12.52
CA SER A 55 10.81 11.43 12.78
C SER A 55 9.82 10.27 12.71
N ALA A 56 9.37 9.79 13.88
CA ALA A 56 8.30 8.79 13.98
C ALA A 56 7.03 9.20 13.22
N LEU A 57 6.69 10.51 13.21
CA LEU A 57 5.55 11.04 12.45
C LEU A 57 5.74 10.85 10.94
N LEU A 58 6.96 11.04 10.43
CA LEU A 58 7.22 10.83 9.00
C LEU A 58 7.15 9.34 8.68
N LYS A 59 7.79 8.48 9.49
CA LYS A 59 7.76 7.02 9.32
C LYS A 59 6.33 6.46 9.31
N HIS A 60 5.49 6.93 10.23
CA HIS A 60 4.05 6.64 10.20
C HIS A 60 3.43 7.02 8.84
N GLU A 61 3.61 8.26 8.38
CA GLU A 61 3.03 8.68 7.10
C GLU A 61 3.58 7.90 5.88
N LEU A 62 4.84 7.45 5.93
CA LEU A 62 5.41 6.58 4.91
C LEU A 62 4.62 5.25 4.84
N ALA A 63 4.39 4.61 5.99
CA ALA A 63 3.64 3.35 6.06
C ALA A 63 2.19 3.54 5.60
N TYR A 64 1.54 4.62 6.05
CA TYR A 64 0.20 5.00 5.60
C TYR A 64 0.13 5.16 4.08
N CYS A 65 1.07 5.91 3.49
CA CYS A 65 1.14 6.11 2.05
C CYS A 65 1.40 4.81 1.30
N LEU A 66 2.29 3.94 1.80
CA LEU A 66 2.51 2.62 1.21
C LEU A 66 1.22 1.80 1.17
N GLY A 67 0.45 1.77 2.27
CA GLY A 67 -0.86 1.12 2.31
C GLY A 67 -1.83 1.67 1.27
N GLN A 68 -1.87 2.99 1.10
CA GLN A 68 -2.72 3.66 0.11
C GLN A 68 -2.35 3.38 -1.34
N THR A 69 -1.09 3.04 -1.64
CA THR A 69 -0.72 2.63 -3.01
C THR A 69 -1.39 1.33 -3.44
N GLN A 70 -1.79 0.49 -2.48
CA GLN A 70 -2.27 -0.87 -2.69
C GLN A 70 -1.31 -1.75 -3.53
N ASN A 71 -0.04 -1.34 -3.64
CA ASN A 71 0.98 -2.05 -4.41
C ASN A 71 1.64 -3.12 -3.52
N GLU A 72 1.55 -4.39 -3.94
CA GLU A 72 2.11 -5.51 -3.19
C GLU A 72 3.64 -5.46 -3.05
N ALA A 73 4.35 -4.69 -3.88
CA ALA A 73 5.78 -4.43 -3.71
C ALA A 73 6.12 -3.78 -2.36
N ALA A 74 5.14 -3.17 -1.69
CA ALA A 74 5.31 -2.56 -0.37
C ALA A 74 5.29 -3.58 0.79
N ILE A 75 4.77 -4.79 0.56
CA ILE A 75 4.53 -5.79 1.62
C ILE A 75 5.84 -6.12 2.36
N PRO A 76 6.96 -6.48 1.71
CA PRO A 76 8.18 -6.83 2.44
C PRO A 76 8.71 -5.70 3.34
N ILE A 77 8.51 -4.44 2.91
CA ILE A 77 8.90 -3.26 3.68
C ILE A 77 8.02 -3.15 4.93
N LEU A 78 6.70 -3.21 4.76
CA LEU A 78 5.74 -3.10 5.86
C LEU A 78 5.85 -4.26 6.86
N GLU A 79 6.11 -5.48 6.38
CA GLU A 79 6.38 -6.63 7.23
C GLU A 79 7.62 -6.43 8.10
N SER A 80 8.70 -5.90 7.52
CA SER A 80 9.93 -5.62 8.29
C SER A 80 9.69 -4.60 9.41
N ILE A 81 8.89 -3.57 9.15
CA ILE A 81 8.54 -2.51 10.12
C ILE A 81 7.65 -3.08 11.24
N LEU A 82 6.62 -3.85 10.89
CA LEU A 82 5.74 -4.49 11.88
C LEU A 82 6.53 -5.43 12.82
N GLN A 83 7.56 -6.09 12.29
CA GLN A 83 8.39 -7.04 13.02
C GLN A 83 9.44 -6.41 13.94
N ASP A 84 9.87 -5.18 13.66
CA ASP A 84 10.92 -4.53 14.44
C ASP A 84 10.42 -4.12 15.82
N GLU A 85 10.82 -4.85 16.86
CA GLU A 85 10.45 -4.54 18.25
C GLU A 85 11.09 -3.25 18.79
N ASN A 86 12.10 -2.70 18.10
CA ASN A 86 12.71 -1.41 18.47
C ASN A 86 11.99 -0.22 17.83
N GLU A 87 11.13 -0.47 16.85
CA GLU A 87 10.40 0.56 16.14
C GLU A 87 9.26 1.11 16.99
N GLU A 88 8.95 2.41 16.86
CA GLU A 88 7.89 3.01 17.68
C GLU A 88 6.52 2.36 17.40
N ILE A 89 5.75 2.12 18.47
CA ILE A 89 4.43 1.46 18.39
C ILE A 89 3.50 2.11 17.35
N ILE A 90 3.55 3.44 17.21
CA ILE A 90 2.73 4.19 16.23
C ILE A 90 3.09 3.82 14.78
N VAL A 91 4.37 3.58 14.48
CA VAL A 91 4.84 3.21 13.15
C VAL A 91 4.53 1.73 12.87
N ARG A 92 4.75 0.85 13.85
CA ARG A 92 4.39 -0.58 13.74
C ARG A 92 2.89 -0.78 13.53
N HIS A 93 2.06 -0.04 14.27
CA HIS A 93 0.60 -0.02 14.11
C HIS A 93 0.23 0.35 12.68
N GLU A 94 0.78 1.46 12.16
CA GLU A 94 0.48 1.92 10.80
C GLU A 94 0.94 0.91 9.73
N ALA A 95 2.07 0.24 9.94
CA ALA A 95 2.50 -0.83 9.04
C ALA A 95 1.50 -2.01 8.99
N GLY A 96 0.96 -2.41 10.14
CA GLY A 96 -0.10 -3.42 10.22
C GLY A 96 -1.39 -2.99 9.51
N GLU A 97 -1.78 -1.73 9.65
CA GLU A 97 -2.94 -1.17 8.96
C GLU A 97 -2.72 -1.13 7.45
N ALA A 98 -1.55 -0.70 7.01
CA ALA A 98 -1.15 -0.65 5.60
C ALA A 98 -1.18 -2.02 4.94
N LEU A 99 -0.73 -3.08 5.61
CA LEU A 99 -0.85 -4.47 5.12
C LEU A 99 -2.32 -4.86 4.91
N GLY A 100 -3.20 -4.51 5.85
CA GLY A 100 -4.66 -4.69 5.70
C GLY A 100 -5.27 -3.86 4.58
N ALA A 101 -4.75 -2.65 4.32
CA ALA A 101 -5.20 -1.76 3.25
C ALA A 101 -4.83 -2.29 1.85
N ILE A 102 -3.62 -2.85 1.70
CA ILE A 102 -3.19 -3.57 0.48
C ILE A 102 -4.10 -4.79 0.25
N GLY A 103 -4.41 -5.53 1.32
CA GLY A 103 -5.43 -6.58 1.26
C GLY A 103 -4.97 -7.89 0.61
N SER A 104 -3.66 -8.12 0.53
CA SER A 104 -3.07 -9.34 -0.05
C SER A 104 -3.10 -10.50 0.94
N CYS A 105 -3.36 -11.72 0.46
CA CYS A 105 -3.29 -12.92 1.29
C CYS A 105 -1.86 -13.26 1.72
N SER A 106 -0.85 -12.75 1.01
CA SER A 106 0.56 -12.98 1.38
C SER A 106 0.88 -12.44 2.78
N SER A 107 0.17 -11.40 3.23
CA SER A 107 0.36 -10.78 4.55
C SER A 107 -0.41 -11.46 5.69
N THR A 108 -1.20 -12.52 5.47
CA THR A 108 -1.99 -13.09 6.56
C THR A 108 -1.12 -13.76 7.62
N ALA A 109 -0.08 -14.49 7.20
CA ALA A 109 0.81 -15.20 8.11
C ALA A 109 1.49 -14.26 9.11
N ILE A 110 1.94 -13.10 8.63
CA ILE A 110 2.60 -12.12 9.50
C ILE A 110 1.59 -11.42 10.42
N LEU A 111 0.41 -11.07 9.94
CA LEU A 111 -0.62 -10.44 10.77
C LEU A 111 -1.11 -11.41 11.85
N GLU A 112 -1.26 -12.71 11.53
CA GLU A 112 -1.61 -13.77 12.48
C GLU A 112 -0.61 -13.90 13.63
N LYS A 113 0.69 -13.75 13.32
CA LYS A 113 1.75 -13.76 14.35
C LYS A 113 1.55 -12.65 15.40
N TYR A 114 1.02 -11.49 15.01
CA TYR A 114 0.93 -10.30 15.86
C TYR A 114 -0.47 -10.03 16.44
N ILE A 115 -1.46 -10.90 16.22
CA ILE A 115 -2.82 -10.71 16.79
C ILE A 115 -2.86 -10.69 18.31
N ASN A 116 -1.83 -11.19 19.00
CA ASN A 116 -1.71 -11.20 20.47
C ASN A 116 -0.44 -10.46 20.93
N ASP A 117 0.04 -9.47 20.15
CA ASP A 117 1.15 -8.61 20.55
C ASP A 117 0.88 -7.96 21.92
N LYS A 118 1.94 -7.72 22.69
CA LYS A 118 1.88 -7.07 24.01
C LYS A 118 1.32 -5.66 23.93
N ALA A 119 1.59 -4.95 22.83
CA ALA A 119 1.00 -3.66 22.53
C ALA A 119 -0.41 -3.87 21.95
N GLN A 120 -1.43 -3.45 22.71
CA GLN A 120 -2.83 -3.61 22.33
C GLN A 120 -3.14 -2.98 20.96
N SER A 121 -2.55 -1.83 20.64
CA SER A 121 -2.73 -1.16 19.35
C SER A 121 -2.23 -1.99 18.16
N ILE A 122 -1.18 -2.80 18.33
CA ILE A 122 -0.67 -3.70 17.29
C ILE A 122 -1.57 -4.92 17.17
N ALA A 123 -1.94 -5.52 18.30
CA ALA A 123 -2.82 -6.68 18.35
C ALA A 123 -4.19 -6.40 17.72
N GLU A 124 -4.82 -5.26 18.05
CA GLU A 124 -6.11 -4.85 17.48
C GLU A 124 -6.01 -4.57 15.98
N THR A 125 -4.98 -3.86 15.54
CA THR A 125 -4.76 -3.59 14.11
C THR A 125 -4.58 -4.86 13.32
N CYS A 126 -3.76 -5.80 13.78
CA CYS A 126 -3.53 -7.06 13.06
C CYS A 126 -4.83 -7.88 12.95
N ARG A 127 -5.66 -7.91 14.00
CA ARG A 127 -6.98 -8.56 13.95
C ARG A 127 -7.91 -7.89 12.93
N LEU A 128 -7.96 -6.56 12.89
CA LEU A 128 -8.78 -5.82 11.93
C LEU A 128 -8.29 -6.00 10.49
N ALA A 129 -6.98 -5.94 10.27
CA ALA A 129 -6.34 -6.16 8.98
C ALA A 129 -6.63 -7.57 8.44
N LEU A 130 -6.51 -8.61 9.27
CA LEU A 130 -6.88 -9.98 8.89
C LEU A 130 -8.34 -10.10 8.52
N ARG A 131 -9.23 -9.57 9.36
CA ARG A 131 -10.67 -9.59 9.09
C ARG A 131 -10.99 -8.91 7.76
N ARG A 132 -10.33 -7.79 7.46
CA ARG A 132 -10.46 -7.08 6.19
C ARG A 132 -9.97 -7.93 5.01
N ILE A 133 -8.79 -8.55 5.10
CA ILE A 133 -8.26 -9.42 4.04
C ILE A 133 -9.21 -10.59 3.78
N MET A 134 -9.67 -11.27 4.83
CA MET A 134 -10.62 -12.39 4.72
C MET A 134 -11.92 -11.96 4.03
N TRP A 135 -12.50 -10.84 4.48
CA TRP A 135 -13.70 -10.27 3.85
C TRP A 135 -13.47 -9.95 2.35
N LEU A 136 -12.30 -9.40 1.98
CA LEU A 136 -11.97 -9.15 0.58
C LEU A 136 -11.88 -10.45 -0.25
N GLN A 137 -11.45 -11.56 0.33
CA GLN A 137 -11.39 -12.85 -0.38
C GLN A 137 -12.77 -13.46 -0.60
N GLU A 138 -13.62 -13.46 0.44
CA GLU A 138 -15.01 -13.91 0.34
C GLU A 138 -15.74 -13.16 -0.79
N ASN A 139 -15.63 -11.83 -0.79
CA ASN A 139 -16.28 -10.97 -1.78
C ASN A 139 -15.65 -10.99 -3.18
N LYS A 140 -14.44 -11.55 -3.33
CA LYS A 140 -13.81 -11.81 -4.64
C LYS A 140 -14.35 -13.11 -5.27
N CYS A 141 -14.66 -14.11 -4.45
CA CYS A 141 -15.30 -15.34 -4.91
C CYS A 141 -16.74 -15.07 -5.37
N ASP A 142 -17.53 -14.34 -4.57
CA ASP A 142 -18.92 -14.00 -4.90
C ASP A 142 -19.05 -13.21 -6.22
N ARG A 143 -18.10 -12.30 -6.50
CA ARG A 143 -18.09 -11.54 -7.75
C ARG A 143 -17.77 -12.39 -8.97
N LYS A 144 -16.86 -13.36 -8.86
CA LYS A 144 -16.53 -14.28 -9.96
C LYS A 144 -17.67 -15.24 -10.29
N GLU A 145 -18.50 -15.59 -9.31
CA GLU A 145 -19.72 -16.39 -9.53
C GLU A 145 -20.81 -15.55 -10.21
N ASN A 146 -21.05 -14.32 -9.73
CA ASN A 146 -22.01 -13.40 -10.34
C ASN A 146 -21.62 -12.94 -11.75
N GLU A 147 -20.32 -12.79 -12.06
CA GLU A 147 -19.84 -12.51 -13.43
C GLU A 147 -20.09 -13.70 -14.38
N LYS A 148 -20.03 -14.95 -13.90
CA LYS A 148 -20.35 -16.14 -14.71
C LYS A 148 -21.85 -16.26 -14.99
N GLU A 149 -22.70 -15.76 -14.09
CA GLU A 149 -24.17 -15.77 -14.24
C GLU A 149 -24.75 -14.49 -14.87
N SER A 150 -23.92 -13.47 -15.17
CA SER A 150 -24.40 -12.23 -15.77
C SER A 150 -25.04 -12.46 -17.15
N PRO A 151 -26.34 -12.14 -17.34
CA PRO A 151 -27.04 -12.30 -18.63
C PRO A 151 -26.42 -11.45 -19.76
N TYR A 152 -25.58 -10.47 -19.41
CA TYR A 152 -24.93 -9.55 -20.36
C TYR A 152 -23.63 -10.11 -20.94
N ASN A 153 -23.05 -11.19 -20.39
CA ASN A 153 -21.84 -11.81 -20.95
C ASN A 153 -22.07 -12.59 -22.26
N SER A 154 -23.32 -12.68 -22.73
CA SER A 154 -23.66 -13.21 -24.06
C SER A 154 -23.78 -12.16 -25.17
N ILE A 155 -23.54 -10.87 -24.90
CA ILE A 155 -23.56 -9.83 -25.94
C ILE A 155 -22.14 -9.38 -26.27
N GLY A 156 -21.28 -10.35 -26.56
CA GLY A 156 -20.00 -10.11 -27.23
C GLY A 156 -20.24 -9.82 -28.72
N MET A 157 -20.02 -8.57 -29.14
CA MET A 157 -19.46 -8.15 -30.43
C MET A 157 -19.68 -9.06 -31.67
N LYS A 158 -20.90 -9.55 -31.92
CA LYS A 158 -21.27 -10.19 -33.22
C LYS A 158 -22.59 -9.69 -33.82
N SER A 159 -23.32 -8.78 -33.17
CA SER A 159 -24.55 -8.18 -33.73
C SER A 159 -24.40 -6.75 -34.23
N PHE A 160 -23.26 -6.08 -34.07
CA PHE A 160 -23.06 -4.71 -34.55
C PHE A 160 -22.59 -4.59 -36.00
N LEU A 161 -22.33 -5.70 -36.70
CA LEU A 161 -21.85 -5.71 -38.10
C LEU A 161 -22.86 -6.24 -39.13
N LYS A 162 -24.16 -6.38 -38.78
CA LYS A 162 -25.18 -6.87 -39.72
C LYS A 162 -26.31 -5.88 -40.04
N LEU A 163 -26.06 -4.58 -39.91
CA LEU A 163 -27.06 -3.55 -40.23
C LEU A 163 -26.61 -2.43 -41.20
N HIS A 164 -25.43 -2.53 -41.84
CA HIS A 164 -24.97 -1.49 -42.79
C HIS A 164 -24.37 -2.02 -44.11
N LEU A 165 -24.86 -3.16 -44.62
CA LEU A 165 -24.67 -3.49 -46.04
C LEU A 165 -26.02 -3.94 -46.62
N ARG A 166 -26.77 -2.96 -47.10
CA ARG A 166 -27.62 -3.09 -48.29
C ARG A 166 -26.92 -2.35 -49.41
#